data_AF-A0A960WM68-F1
#
_entry.id   AF-A0A960WM68-F1
#
_cell.length_a   1.000
_cell.length_b   1.000
_cell.length_c   1.000
_cell.angle_alpha   90.00
_cell.angle_beta   90.00
_cell.angle_gamma   90.00
#
_symmetry.space_group_name_H-M   'P 1'
#
loop_
_entity.id
_entity.type
_entity.pdbx_description
1 polymer ?
#
loop_
_entity_poly.entity_id
_entity_poly.type
_entity_poly.pdbx_seq_one_letter_code
_entity_poly.pdbx_strand_id
1 'polypeptide(L)'
;MFGSITVGSFLYFYGKIFSHKAGVNNAGIWLSGLTARGIAGWVLGVVITGFYVLLYWYPTTLNGLISIMNPLAYTITGKPADQWFLYGTFYTFAILIMGFRAIFRYRHNRYQIFRTAVIMLAQLIFAYLIPSFLKAMHQPEFYFSYFWPLKPEYLFPSNVAVFQSKGAVGQFMVFWGVMMSFVAVPALTYYFGKRWYCSWVCGCGGLANTLGDPWRQLSDKSLRAWKFERWSIHLVLVSITIITIMLWINSYTEGKIFGKASGIMAKAYGFYIGALFSGIIGVGFYPILGTRVWCRFGCPQAAILGIIQKFFSRFRITTNGGQCISCGNCSTYCEMGIDVRAYAQKGQNIVRASCVGCGVCSMVCPRGVLKLENGPVKGRV
;
A
#
# COMPACT_ATOMS: atom_id res chain seq x y z
N MET A 1 26.96 -3.10 10.72
CA MET A 1 25.95 -2.23 11.37
C MET A 1 24.52 -2.59 10.97
N PHE A 2 24.12 -2.55 9.69
CA PHE A 2 22.76 -2.95 9.29
C PHE A 2 22.44 -4.42 9.53
N GLY A 3 23.32 -5.36 9.16
CA GLY A 3 23.13 -6.78 9.47
C GLY A 3 22.98 -7.05 10.98
N SER A 4 23.68 -6.27 11.80
CA SER A 4 23.61 -6.32 13.26
C SER A 4 22.24 -5.85 13.80
N ILE A 5 21.67 -4.79 13.21
CA ILE A 5 20.34 -4.26 13.56
C ILE A 5 19.24 -5.25 13.11
N THR A 6 19.39 -5.85 11.93
CA THR A 6 18.45 -6.86 11.42
C THR A 6 18.45 -8.08 12.33
N VAL A 7 19.62 -8.67 12.59
CA VAL A 7 19.79 -9.84 13.48
C VAL A 7 19.34 -9.52 14.90
N GLY A 8 19.71 -8.35 15.45
CA GLY A 8 19.28 -7.90 16.77
C GLY A 8 17.78 -7.71 16.89
N SER A 9 17.13 -7.17 15.85
CA SER A 9 15.66 -7.05 15.80
C SER A 9 14.99 -8.41 15.74
N PHE A 10 15.50 -9.33 14.91
CA PHE A 10 15.01 -10.71 14.84
C PHE A 10 15.15 -11.41 16.20
N LEU A 11 16.30 -11.31 16.87
CA LEU A 11 16.56 -11.90 18.19
C LEU A 11 15.69 -11.29 19.29
N TYR A 12 15.52 -9.96 19.30
CA TYR A 12 14.62 -9.28 20.25
C TYR A 12 13.18 -9.76 20.10
N PHE A 13 12.69 -9.86 18.86
CA PHE A 13 11.37 -10.42 18.63
C PHE A 13 11.32 -11.90 19.00
N TYR A 14 12.37 -12.68 18.72
CA TYR A 14 12.48 -14.09 19.09
C TYR A 14 12.36 -14.31 20.61
N GLY A 15 12.97 -13.45 21.45
CA GLY A 15 12.80 -13.52 22.90
C GLY A 15 11.35 -13.22 23.34
N LYS A 16 10.73 -12.18 22.77
CA LYS A 16 9.33 -11.81 23.06
C LYS A 16 8.30 -12.82 22.55
N ILE A 17 8.68 -13.57 21.50
CA ILE A 17 7.92 -14.62 20.82
C ILE A 17 7.60 -15.78 21.76
N PHE A 18 8.55 -16.22 22.59
CA PHE A 18 8.33 -17.34 23.53
C PHE A 18 7.51 -16.97 24.76
N SER A 19 7.49 -15.69 25.16
CA SER A 19 6.77 -15.25 26.36
C SER A 19 5.28 -14.95 26.14
N HIS A 20 4.78 -14.86 24.89
CA HIS A 20 3.42 -14.43 24.58
C HIS A 20 2.56 -15.51 23.90
N LYS A 21 1.35 -15.73 24.44
CA LYS A 21 0.34 -16.66 23.87
C LYS A 21 -0.04 -16.27 22.44
N ALA A 22 -0.30 -17.28 21.60
CA ALA A 22 -0.81 -17.09 20.25
C ALA A 22 -2.18 -16.40 20.30
N GLY A 23 -2.39 -15.36 19.49
CA GLY A 23 -3.67 -14.67 19.42
C GLY A 23 -3.52 -13.17 19.21
N VAL A 24 -4.63 -12.51 18.94
CA VAL A 24 -4.66 -11.06 18.77
C VAL A 24 -4.74 -10.40 20.14
N ASN A 25 -3.62 -10.39 20.88
CA ASN A 25 -3.51 -9.66 22.14
C ASN A 25 -3.16 -8.20 21.85
N ASN A 26 -3.97 -7.30 22.40
CA ASN A 26 -3.84 -5.85 22.27
C ASN A 26 -4.15 -5.14 23.59
N ALA A 27 -3.96 -5.84 24.72
CA ALA A 27 -4.04 -5.21 26.02
C ALA A 27 -3.18 -3.93 26.03
N GLY A 28 -3.80 -2.78 26.32
CA GLY A 28 -3.10 -1.50 26.43
C GLY A 28 -2.77 -0.77 25.12
N ILE A 29 -3.30 -1.15 23.95
CA ILE A 29 -3.06 -0.36 22.71
C ILE A 29 -3.55 1.10 22.78
N TRP A 30 -4.56 1.35 23.62
CA TRP A 30 -5.06 2.71 23.87
C TRP A 30 -4.36 3.40 25.03
N LEU A 31 -3.45 2.70 25.73
CA LEU A 31 -2.72 3.20 26.90
C LEU A 31 -1.25 3.51 26.57
N SER A 32 -0.70 2.88 25.53
CA SER A 32 0.68 3.13 25.12
C SER A 32 0.83 4.47 24.40
N GLY A 33 1.72 5.33 24.90
CA GLY A 33 2.02 6.62 24.28
C GLY A 33 2.50 6.54 22.81
N LEU A 34 2.99 5.38 22.35
CA LEU A 34 3.39 5.16 20.96
C LEU A 34 2.20 4.86 20.03
N THR A 35 1.14 4.24 20.54
CA THR A 35 0.02 3.72 19.73
C THR A 35 -1.32 4.43 20.01
N ALA A 36 -1.36 5.29 21.03
CA ALA A 36 -2.52 6.07 21.44
C ALA A 36 -2.33 7.58 21.24
N ARG A 37 -1.57 8.01 20.22
CA ARG A 37 -1.29 9.42 19.90
C ARG A 37 -0.62 10.22 21.05
N GLY A 38 0.15 9.55 21.90
CA GLY A 38 0.97 10.21 22.91
C GLY A 38 2.22 10.87 22.30
N ILE A 39 3.03 11.50 23.14
CA ILE A 39 4.25 12.23 22.73
C ILE A 39 5.16 11.34 21.88
N ALA A 40 5.40 10.09 22.31
CA ALA A 40 6.23 9.15 21.55
C ALA A 40 5.69 8.86 20.14
N GLY A 41 4.36 8.78 19.97
CA GLY A 41 3.73 8.62 18.66
C GLY A 41 3.92 9.85 17.77
N TRP A 42 3.78 11.06 18.33
CA TRP A 42 4.04 12.31 17.60
C TRP A 42 5.50 12.46 17.20
N VAL A 43 6.43 12.22 18.12
CA VAL A 43 7.87 12.24 17.84
C VAL A 43 8.20 11.25 16.71
N LEU A 44 7.67 10.03 16.76
CA LEU A 44 7.86 9.06 15.68
C LEU A 44 7.29 9.57 14.35
N GLY A 45 6.10 10.18 14.37
CA GLY A 45 5.49 10.77 13.18
C GLY A 45 6.36 11.88 12.57
N VAL A 46 6.91 12.76 13.41
CA VAL A 46 7.83 13.84 13.00
C VAL A 46 9.12 13.26 12.44
N VAL A 47 9.71 12.24 13.06
CA VAL A 47 10.93 11.59 12.57
C VAL A 47 10.71 10.94 11.20
N ILE A 48 9.62 10.19 11.02
CA ILE A 48 9.29 9.56 9.73
C ILE A 48 9.04 10.64 8.66
N THR A 49 8.25 11.66 9.00
CA THR A 49 7.95 12.80 8.11
C THR A 49 9.24 13.52 7.70
N GLY A 50 10.11 13.83 8.67
CA GLY A 50 11.40 14.46 8.46
C GLY A 50 12.30 13.62 7.56
N PHE A 51 12.36 12.30 7.75
CA PHE A 51 13.09 11.41 6.86
C PHE A 51 12.61 11.51 5.41
N TYR A 52 11.28 11.53 5.16
CA TYR A 52 10.75 11.72 3.81
C TYR A 52 11.03 13.11 3.24
N VAL A 53 10.97 14.16 4.07
CA VAL A 53 11.34 15.52 3.63
C VAL A 53 12.80 15.57 3.18
N LEU A 54 13.72 14.99 3.96
CA LEU A 54 15.13 14.91 3.58
C LEU A 54 15.32 14.06 2.32
N LEU A 55 14.63 12.92 2.21
CA LEU A 55 14.72 12.02 1.07
C LEU A 55 14.32 12.68 -0.26
N TYR A 56 13.23 13.45 -0.26
CA TYR A 56 12.68 14.04 -1.49
C TYR A 56 13.31 15.39 -1.85
N TRP A 57 13.61 16.25 -0.87
CA TRP A 57 14.05 17.63 -1.11
C TRP A 57 15.50 17.92 -0.77
N TYR A 58 16.08 17.19 0.19
CA TYR A 58 17.45 17.44 0.67
C TYR A 58 18.30 16.16 0.70
N PRO A 59 18.36 15.37 -0.39
CA PRO A 59 18.98 14.05 -0.36
C PRO A 59 20.48 14.08 -0.04
N THR A 60 21.16 15.21 -0.31
CA THR A 60 22.58 15.41 0.02
C THR A 60 22.86 15.30 1.52
N THR A 61 21.90 15.64 2.38
CA THR A 61 22.01 15.48 3.84
C THR A 61 22.06 14.01 4.26
N LEU A 62 21.54 13.11 3.42
CA LEU A 62 21.55 11.66 3.64
C LEU A 62 22.77 10.98 3.00
N ASN A 63 23.73 11.72 2.40
CA ASN A 63 24.89 11.14 1.72
C ASN A 63 25.68 10.16 2.60
N GLY A 64 25.83 10.45 3.89
CA GLY A 64 26.46 9.51 4.83
C GLY A 64 25.71 8.18 4.89
N LEU A 65 24.38 8.22 4.98
CA LEU A 65 23.53 7.03 5.06
C LEU A 65 23.44 6.28 3.73
N ILE A 66 23.37 7.02 2.61
CA ILE A 66 23.41 6.48 1.24
C ILE A 66 24.74 5.74 1.01
N SER A 67 25.87 6.34 1.41
CA SER A 67 27.20 5.76 1.20
C SER A 67 27.41 4.45 1.95
N ILE A 68 26.77 4.28 3.13
CA ILE A 68 26.79 3.01 3.87
C ILE A 68 26.13 1.87 3.06
N MET A 69 25.21 2.20 2.14
CA MET A 69 24.57 1.22 1.26
C MET A 69 25.39 0.87 0.02
N ASN A 70 26.51 1.55 -0.27
CA ASN A 70 27.32 1.30 -1.47
C ASN A 70 27.74 -0.16 -1.64
N PRO A 71 28.24 -0.89 -0.62
CA PRO A 71 28.63 -2.29 -0.80
C PRO A 71 27.46 -3.17 -1.27
N LEU A 72 26.25 -2.91 -0.76
CA LEU A 72 25.04 -3.62 -1.17
C LEU A 72 24.55 -3.16 -2.55
N ALA A 73 24.65 -1.87 -2.86
CA ALA A 73 24.25 -1.34 -4.16
C ALA A 73 25.14 -1.86 -5.28
N TYR A 74 26.46 -1.94 -5.08
CA TYR A 74 27.38 -2.49 -6.06
C TYR A 74 27.12 -3.98 -6.31
N THR A 75 26.85 -4.77 -5.27
CA THR A 75 26.60 -6.21 -5.44
C THR A 75 25.31 -6.51 -6.19
N ILE A 76 24.26 -5.69 -6.01
CA ILE A 76 22.95 -5.95 -6.63
C ILE A 76 22.79 -5.21 -7.97
N THR A 77 23.25 -3.96 -8.06
CA THR A 77 22.99 -3.06 -9.21
C THR A 77 24.21 -2.73 -10.05
N GLY A 78 25.42 -3.03 -9.58
CA GLY A 78 26.67 -2.60 -10.22
C GLY A 78 26.92 -1.09 -10.20
N LYS A 79 26.12 -0.31 -9.44
CA LYS A 79 26.17 1.15 -9.35
C LYS A 79 26.25 1.62 -7.90
N PRO A 80 26.76 2.84 -7.63
CA PRO A 80 26.69 3.42 -6.30
C PRO A 80 25.24 3.59 -5.85
N ALA A 81 25.03 3.55 -4.53
CA ALA A 81 23.69 3.74 -3.97
C ALA A 81 23.20 5.17 -4.25
N ASP A 82 21.93 5.30 -4.60
CA ASP A 82 21.21 6.57 -4.60
C ASP A 82 20.17 6.60 -3.46
N GLN A 83 19.51 7.74 -3.31
CA GLN A 83 18.45 7.92 -2.30
C GLN A 83 17.30 6.90 -2.47
N TRP A 84 16.99 6.48 -3.70
CA TRP A 84 15.91 5.54 -3.99
C TRP A 84 16.28 4.10 -3.66
N PHE A 85 17.54 3.72 -3.87
CA PHE A 85 18.09 2.45 -3.43
C PHE A 85 18.10 2.37 -1.90
N LEU A 86 18.54 3.42 -1.21
CA LEU A 86 18.46 3.52 0.25
C LEU A 86 17.00 3.34 0.72
N TYR A 87 16.08 4.10 0.15
CA TYR A 87 14.66 4.02 0.47
C TYR A 87 14.09 2.62 0.23
N GLY A 88 14.31 2.05 -0.96
CA GLY A 88 13.83 0.71 -1.33
C GLY A 88 14.38 -0.38 -0.41
N THR A 89 15.64 -0.25 0.01
CA THR A 89 16.29 -1.14 0.96
C THR A 89 15.62 -1.06 2.33
N PHE A 90 15.45 0.15 2.87
CA PHE A 90 14.79 0.36 4.17
C PHE A 90 13.34 -0.10 4.17
N TYR A 91 12.61 0.20 3.09
CA TYR A 91 11.23 -0.20 2.91
C TYR A 91 11.08 -1.72 2.88
N THR A 92 11.95 -2.39 2.12
CA THR A 92 11.95 -3.85 2.01
C THR A 92 12.33 -4.50 3.34
N PHE A 93 13.36 -4.01 4.04
CA PHE A 93 13.71 -4.52 5.36
C PHE A 93 12.59 -4.32 6.39
N ALA A 94 11.95 -3.15 6.40
CA ALA A 94 10.81 -2.90 7.30
C ALA A 94 9.69 -3.93 7.07
N ILE A 95 9.34 -4.21 5.80
CA ILE A 95 8.33 -5.22 5.47
C ILE A 95 8.78 -6.63 5.84
N LEU A 96 10.04 -7.00 5.62
CA LEU A 96 10.53 -8.35 5.93
C LEU A 96 10.58 -8.62 7.44
N ILE A 97 11.17 -7.70 8.21
CA ILE A 97 11.30 -7.83 9.67
C ILE A 97 9.92 -7.78 10.33
N MET A 98 9.09 -6.80 9.98
CA MET A 98 7.75 -6.66 10.57
C MET A 98 6.76 -7.68 10.00
N GLY A 99 7.00 -8.18 8.79
CA GLY A 99 6.26 -9.28 8.18
C GLY A 99 6.50 -10.59 8.93
N PHE A 100 7.74 -10.89 9.29
CA PHE A 100 8.06 -12.04 10.15
C PHE A 100 7.34 -11.94 11.50
N ARG A 101 7.40 -10.77 12.16
CA ARG A 101 6.63 -10.49 13.38
C ARG A 101 5.12 -10.71 13.18
N ALA A 102 4.57 -10.24 12.06
CA ALA A 102 3.15 -10.38 11.73
C ALA A 102 2.74 -11.85 11.50
N ILE A 103 3.56 -12.64 10.78
CA ILE A 103 3.34 -14.09 10.60
C ILE A 103 3.27 -14.77 11.96
N PHE A 104 4.21 -14.47 12.86
CA PHE A 104 4.22 -15.07 14.19
C PHE A 104 3.00 -14.66 15.03
N ARG A 105 2.63 -13.38 14.99
CA ARG A 105 1.45 -12.85 15.70
C ARG A 105 0.17 -13.55 15.25
N TYR A 106 0.01 -13.72 13.93
CA TYR A 106 -1.18 -14.30 13.31
C TYR A 106 -1.03 -15.80 12.98
N ARG A 107 -0.11 -16.52 13.65
CA ARG A 107 0.23 -17.93 13.37
C ARG A 107 -0.94 -18.93 13.48
N HIS A 108 -1.99 -18.55 14.20
CA HIS A 108 -3.21 -19.33 14.35
C HIS A 108 -4.14 -19.24 13.13
N ASN A 109 -3.88 -18.34 12.19
CA ASN A 109 -4.73 -18.11 11.02
C ASN A 109 -3.94 -18.28 9.71
N ARG A 110 -4.19 -19.38 9.00
CA ARG A 110 -3.52 -19.71 7.73
C ARG A 110 -3.66 -18.61 6.68
N TYR A 111 -4.83 -17.97 6.56
CA TYR A 111 -5.05 -16.90 5.59
C TYR A 111 -4.09 -15.73 5.80
N GLN A 112 -3.84 -15.36 7.06
CA GLN A 112 -2.94 -14.24 7.39
C GLN A 112 -1.47 -14.60 7.18
N ILE A 113 -1.09 -15.85 7.46
CA ILE A 113 0.26 -16.35 7.20
C ILE A 113 0.56 -16.28 5.71
N PHE A 114 -0.29 -16.90 4.86
CA PHE A 114 -0.09 -16.90 3.42
C PHE A 114 -0.11 -15.49 2.82
N ARG A 115 -1.07 -14.66 3.22
CA ARG A 115 -1.15 -13.26 2.77
C ARG A 115 0.12 -12.48 3.10
N THR A 116 0.66 -12.66 4.31
CA THR A 116 1.86 -11.93 4.75
C THR A 116 3.12 -12.48 4.07
N ALA A 117 3.21 -13.79 3.85
CA ALA A 117 4.31 -14.38 3.08
C ALA A 117 4.30 -13.87 1.63
N VAL A 118 3.14 -13.84 0.96
CA VAL A 118 3.02 -13.34 -0.41
C VAL A 118 3.39 -11.86 -0.50
N ILE A 119 2.98 -11.02 0.45
CA ILE A 119 3.32 -9.59 0.37
C ILE A 119 4.81 -9.32 0.64
N MET A 120 5.45 -10.13 1.49
CA MET A 120 6.90 -10.08 1.70
C MET A 120 7.66 -10.49 0.43
N LEU A 121 7.24 -11.59 -0.20
CA LEU A 121 7.81 -12.04 -1.47
C LEU A 121 7.58 -11.03 -2.59
N ALA A 122 6.38 -10.45 -2.67
CA ALA A 122 6.06 -9.46 -3.69
C ALA A 122 6.92 -8.19 -3.55
N GLN A 123 7.13 -7.73 -2.31
CA GLN A 123 8.03 -6.62 -2.03
C GLN A 123 9.49 -6.97 -2.39
N LEU A 124 9.98 -8.11 -1.92
CA LEU A 124 11.38 -8.50 -2.13
C LEU A 124 11.67 -8.73 -3.63
N ILE A 125 10.82 -9.46 -4.33
CA ILE A 125 11.08 -9.87 -5.71
C ILE A 125 10.66 -8.76 -6.69
N PHE A 126 9.37 -8.39 -6.71
CA PHE A 126 8.84 -7.48 -7.75
C PHE A 126 9.16 -6.01 -7.50
N ALA A 127 9.27 -5.58 -6.25
CA ALA A 127 9.50 -4.18 -5.91
C ALA A 127 10.97 -3.83 -5.60
N TYR A 128 11.82 -4.82 -5.34
CA TYR A 128 13.22 -4.60 -4.98
C TYR A 128 14.20 -5.32 -5.92
N LEU A 129 14.23 -6.66 -5.94
CA LEU A 129 15.23 -7.42 -6.70
C LEU A 129 15.11 -7.24 -8.22
N ILE A 130 13.91 -7.38 -8.80
CA ILE A 130 13.74 -7.26 -10.26
C ILE A 130 14.12 -5.85 -10.77
N PRO A 131 13.63 -4.74 -10.19
CA PRO A 131 14.05 -3.40 -10.59
C PRO A 131 15.57 -3.18 -10.44
N SER A 132 16.18 -3.67 -9.36
CA SER A 132 17.62 -3.57 -9.15
C SER A 132 18.41 -4.39 -10.17
N PHE A 133 17.92 -5.57 -10.54
CA PHE A 133 18.50 -6.42 -11.58
C PHE A 133 18.42 -5.76 -12.97
N LEU A 134 17.29 -5.11 -13.30
CA LEU A 134 17.15 -4.33 -14.52
C LEU A 134 18.20 -3.19 -14.59
N LYS A 135 18.43 -2.50 -13.46
CA LYS A 135 19.48 -1.47 -13.36
C LYS A 135 20.88 -2.03 -13.63
N ALA A 136 21.18 -3.24 -13.15
CA ALA A 136 22.44 -3.95 -13.40
C ALA A 136 22.63 -4.29 -14.88
N MET A 137 21.55 -4.66 -15.57
CA MET A 137 21.55 -4.93 -17.02
C MET A 137 21.49 -3.67 -17.90
N HIS A 138 21.69 -2.47 -17.34
CA HIS A 138 21.57 -1.19 -18.05
C HIS A 138 20.20 -0.96 -18.70
N GLN A 139 19.15 -1.63 -18.21
CA GLN A 139 17.77 -1.46 -18.63
C GLN A 139 17.05 -0.42 -17.77
N PRO A 140 15.97 0.21 -18.27
CA PRO A 140 15.22 1.16 -17.49
C PRO A 140 14.53 0.48 -16.30
N GLU A 141 14.44 1.21 -15.18
CA GLU A 141 13.81 0.70 -13.96
C GLU A 141 12.30 0.51 -14.16
N PHE A 142 11.83 -0.72 -13.95
CA PHE A 142 10.42 -1.07 -14.11
C PHE A 142 9.92 -1.95 -12.96
N TYR A 143 8.81 -1.54 -12.33
CA TYR A 143 8.16 -2.26 -11.25
C TYR A 143 6.96 -3.04 -11.78
N PHE A 144 7.09 -4.36 -11.90
CA PHE A 144 6.04 -5.23 -12.45
C PHE A 144 4.78 -5.35 -11.58
N SER A 145 4.80 -4.79 -10.36
CA SER A 145 3.68 -4.75 -9.42
C SER A 145 2.99 -3.38 -9.36
N TYR A 146 3.45 -2.36 -10.10
CA TYR A 146 2.81 -1.05 -10.14
C TYR A 146 2.14 -0.82 -11.50
N PHE A 147 0.86 -0.47 -11.45
CA PHE A 147 0.00 -0.35 -12.62
C PHE A 147 -0.62 1.05 -12.69
N TRP A 148 -1.17 1.41 -13.84
CA TRP A 148 -2.00 2.60 -13.94
C TRP A 148 -3.31 2.37 -13.17
N PRO A 149 -3.83 3.38 -12.43
CA PRO A 149 -3.34 4.76 -12.31
C PRO A 149 -2.36 5.03 -11.13
N LEU A 150 -1.83 4.01 -10.44
CA LEU A 150 -0.87 4.21 -9.34
C LEU A 150 0.48 4.75 -9.84
N LYS A 151 1.01 4.16 -10.92
CA LYS A 151 2.27 4.55 -11.55
C LYS A 151 2.00 5.00 -12.99
N PRO A 152 1.35 6.17 -13.17
CA PRO A 152 0.88 6.62 -14.46
C PRO A 152 2.04 6.94 -15.42
N GLU A 153 3.23 7.20 -14.89
CA GLU A 153 4.40 7.58 -15.68
C GLU A 153 4.81 6.48 -16.67
N TYR A 154 4.50 5.21 -16.42
CA TYR A 154 4.79 4.12 -17.36
C TYR A 154 3.98 4.18 -18.66
N LEU A 155 2.83 4.85 -18.63
CA LEU A 155 1.96 5.02 -19.79
C LEU A 155 1.94 6.46 -20.30
N PHE A 156 2.86 7.32 -19.84
CA PHE A 156 3.04 8.63 -20.44
C PHE A 156 3.75 8.50 -21.79
N PRO A 157 3.36 9.29 -22.80
CA PRO A 157 3.85 9.12 -24.18
C PRO A 157 5.38 9.21 -24.27
N SER A 158 6.01 10.13 -23.52
CA SER A 158 7.47 10.27 -23.46
C SER A 158 8.16 8.99 -22.96
N ASN A 159 7.62 8.37 -21.92
CA ASN A 159 8.22 7.20 -21.30
C ASN A 159 7.96 5.94 -22.13
N VAL A 160 6.79 5.82 -22.73
CA VAL A 160 6.48 4.75 -23.69
C VAL A 160 7.47 4.76 -24.85
N ALA A 161 7.76 5.93 -25.43
CA ALA A 161 8.77 6.06 -26.48
C ALA A 161 10.17 5.63 -26.01
N VAL A 162 10.57 6.02 -24.80
CA VAL A 162 11.85 5.59 -24.20
C VAL A 162 11.90 4.08 -24.00
N PHE A 163 10.85 3.45 -23.47
CA PHE A 163 10.81 2.00 -23.30
C PHE A 163 10.86 1.28 -24.65
N GLN A 164 10.11 1.73 -25.64
CA GLN A 164 10.14 1.11 -26.98
C GLN A 164 11.52 1.20 -27.64
N SER A 165 12.31 2.25 -27.35
CA SER A 165 13.69 2.40 -27.83
C SER A 165 14.66 1.33 -27.25
N LYS A 166 14.29 0.63 -26.18
CA LYS A 166 15.14 -0.36 -25.47
C LYS A 166 14.95 -1.80 -25.98
N GLY A 167 14.49 -1.96 -27.21
CA GLY A 167 14.32 -3.26 -27.87
C GLY A 167 13.21 -4.12 -27.26
N ALA A 168 13.34 -5.45 -27.39
CA ALA A 168 12.29 -6.40 -27.01
C ALA A 168 11.89 -6.31 -25.53
N VAL A 169 12.86 -6.08 -24.62
CA VAL A 169 12.59 -5.99 -23.17
C VAL A 169 11.74 -4.76 -22.85
N GLY A 170 12.04 -3.61 -23.47
CA GLY A 170 11.26 -2.40 -23.27
C GLY A 170 9.86 -2.46 -23.91
N GLN A 171 9.73 -3.09 -25.08
CA GLN A 171 8.42 -3.39 -25.67
C GLN A 171 7.57 -4.28 -24.75
N PHE A 172 8.17 -5.31 -24.15
CA PHE A 172 7.51 -6.17 -23.17
C PHE A 172 7.05 -5.38 -21.92
N MET A 173 7.84 -4.43 -21.42
CA MET A 173 7.45 -3.58 -20.28
C MET A 173 6.20 -2.75 -20.58
N VAL A 174 6.12 -2.15 -21.77
CA VAL A 174 4.93 -1.39 -22.21
C VAL A 174 3.73 -2.32 -22.34
N PHE A 175 3.91 -3.47 -23.01
CA PHE A 175 2.86 -4.48 -23.15
C PHE A 175 2.34 -4.93 -21.78
N TRP A 176 3.23 -5.27 -20.85
CA TRP A 176 2.88 -5.66 -19.49
C TRP A 176 2.13 -4.54 -18.76
N GLY A 177 2.60 -3.29 -18.87
CA GLY A 177 1.96 -2.12 -18.26
C GLY A 177 0.52 -1.93 -18.74
N VAL A 178 0.28 -2.02 -20.05
CA VAL A 178 -1.06 -1.88 -20.65
C VAL A 178 -1.94 -3.08 -20.30
N MET A 179 -1.46 -4.30 -20.53
CA MET A 179 -2.19 -5.54 -20.29
C MET A 179 -2.60 -5.65 -18.81
N MET A 180 -1.67 -5.40 -17.88
CA MET A 180 -2.00 -5.45 -16.46
C MET A 180 -2.98 -4.36 -16.07
N SER A 181 -2.79 -3.11 -16.52
CA SER A 181 -3.62 -1.98 -16.09
C SER A 181 -5.07 -2.09 -16.57
N PHE A 182 -5.29 -2.51 -17.82
CA PHE A 182 -6.62 -2.48 -18.44
C PHE A 182 -7.31 -3.83 -18.57
N VAL A 183 -6.56 -4.95 -18.44
CA VAL A 183 -7.13 -6.30 -18.59
C VAL A 183 -7.01 -7.09 -17.28
N ALA A 184 -5.80 -7.41 -16.85
CA ALA A 184 -5.60 -8.31 -15.71
C ALA A 184 -6.09 -7.69 -14.39
N VAL A 185 -5.80 -6.42 -14.13
CA VAL A 185 -6.21 -5.73 -12.89
C VAL A 185 -7.74 -5.69 -12.76
N PRO A 186 -8.51 -5.24 -13.78
CA PRO A 186 -9.97 -5.32 -13.72
C PRO A 186 -10.49 -6.76 -13.56
N ALA A 187 -9.95 -7.72 -14.32
CA ALA A 187 -10.38 -9.12 -14.26
C ALA A 187 -10.15 -9.74 -12.88
N LEU A 188 -8.94 -9.59 -12.32
CA LEU A 188 -8.62 -10.09 -10.97
C LEU A 188 -9.48 -9.40 -9.90
N THR A 189 -9.79 -8.11 -10.08
CA THR A 189 -10.64 -7.37 -9.15
C THR A 189 -12.10 -7.81 -9.23
N TYR A 190 -12.58 -8.18 -10.41
CA TYR A 190 -13.90 -8.80 -10.57
C TYR A 190 -13.99 -10.11 -9.76
N TYR A 191 -13.01 -11.00 -9.88
CA TYR A 191 -13.04 -12.30 -9.19
C TYR A 191 -12.72 -12.24 -7.68
N PHE A 192 -11.79 -11.38 -7.26
CA PHE A 192 -11.25 -11.40 -5.90
C PHE A 192 -11.50 -10.13 -5.11
N GLY A 193 -12.14 -9.12 -5.70
CA GLY A 193 -12.20 -7.77 -5.14
C GLY A 193 -10.81 -7.14 -5.14
N LYS A 194 -10.62 -6.02 -4.44
CA LYS A 194 -9.33 -5.33 -4.39
C LYS A 194 -8.28 -6.03 -3.52
N ARG A 195 -8.64 -7.18 -2.90
CA ARG A 195 -7.78 -7.90 -1.94
C ARG A 195 -6.50 -8.40 -2.59
N TRP A 196 -6.58 -8.96 -3.80
CA TRP A 196 -5.44 -9.54 -4.51
C TRP A 196 -4.31 -8.51 -4.70
N TYR A 197 -4.66 -7.23 -4.87
CA TYR A 197 -3.67 -6.17 -5.00
C TYR A 197 -3.37 -5.49 -3.67
N CYS A 198 -4.34 -4.77 -3.10
CA CYS A 198 -4.12 -3.88 -1.95
C CYS A 198 -3.72 -4.59 -0.65
N SER A 199 -3.94 -5.91 -0.56
CA SER A 199 -3.64 -6.69 0.64
C SER A 199 -2.65 -7.83 0.42
N TRP A 200 -2.35 -8.22 -0.82
CA TRP A 200 -1.45 -9.35 -1.11
C TRP A 200 -0.21 -8.95 -1.93
N VAL A 201 -0.28 -7.91 -2.79
CA VAL A 201 0.82 -7.57 -3.72
C VAL A 201 1.36 -6.15 -3.53
N CYS A 202 0.48 -5.18 -3.24
CA CYS A 202 0.84 -3.76 -3.19
C CYS A 202 1.82 -3.45 -2.05
N GLY A 203 2.96 -2.81 -2.37
CA GLY A 203 3.97 -2.39 -1.38
C GLY A 203 3.41 -1.53 -0.25
N CYS A 204 2.57 -0.54 -0.56
CA CYS A 204 1.88 0.28 0.45
C CYS A 204 1.02 -0.58 1.39
N GLY A 205 0.36 -1.60 0.83
CA GLY A 205 -0.38 -2.59 1.61
C GLY A 205 0.53 -3.46 2.47
N GLY A 206 1.73 -3.79 2.00
CA GLY A 206 2.77 -4.52 2.73
C GLY A 206 3.18 -3.77 3.98
N LEU A 207 3.58 -2.51 3.84
CA LEU A 207 3.97 -1.68 4.96
C LEU A 207 2.81 -1.49 5.96
N ALA A 208 1.60 -1.23 5.47
CA ALA A 208 0.40 -1.08 6.31
C ALA A 208 0.03 -2.35 7.09
N ASN A 209 0.13 -3.52 6.44
CA ASN A 209 -0.21 -4.82 7.03
C ASN A 209 0.85 -5.34 8.00
N THR A 210 2.08 -4.82 7.93
CA THR A 210 3.22 -5.26 8.71
C THR A 210 3.61 -4.20 9.74
N LEU A 211 4.47 -3.25 9.36
CA LEU A 211 4.93 -2.15 10.22
C LEU A 211 3.75 -1.34 10.79
N GLY A 212 2.72 -1.10 9.97
CA GLY A 212 1.56 -0.32 10.37
C GLY A 212 0.70 -1.00 11.43
N ASP A 213 0.68 -2.33 11.52
CA ASP A 213 -0.27 -3.11 12.32
C ASP A 213 -0.60 -2.58 13.75
N PRO A 214 0.35 -1.98 14.52
CA PRO A 214 0.07 -1.37 15.83
C PRO A 214 -0.89 -0.17 15.85
N TRP A 215 -1.15 0.49 14.71
CA TRP A 215 -1.95 1.73 14.64
C TRP A 215 -3.30 1.56 13.93
N ARG A 216 -3.77 0.32 13.69
CA ARG A 216 -5.05 0.05 12.99
C ARG A 216 -6.26 0.72 13.66
N GLN A 217 -6.23 0.81 14.99
CA GLN A 217 -7.28 1.39 15.82
C GLN A 217 -7.46 2.90 15.61
N LEU A 218 -6.42 3.60 15.17
CA LEU A 218 -6.45 5.06 15.00
C LEU A 218 -7.21 5.53 13.76
N SER A 219 -7.47 4.64 12.80
CA SER A 219 -8.20 4.98 11.58
C SER A 219 -9.61 5.47 11.89
N ASP A 220 -9.98 6.70 11.55
CA ASP A 220 -11.31 7.22 11.89
C ASP A 220 -12.44 6.44 11.17
N LYS A 221 -13.47 6.05 11.93
CA LYS A 221 -14.67 5.30 11.49
C LYS A 221 -15.89 6.21 11.32
N SER A 222 -15.77 7.50 11.59
CA SER A 222 -16.85 8.47 11.50
C SER A 222 -17.39 8.61 10.06
N LEU A 223 -18.67 8.98 9.94
CA LEU A 223 -19.28 9.26 8.64
C LEU A 223 -18.63 10.48 7.95
N ARG A 224 -18.08 11.42 8.73
CA ARG A 224 -17.35 12.59 8.19
C ARG A 224 -16.07 12.14 7.49
N ALA A 225 -15.25 11.31 8.15
CA ALA A 225 -14.05 10.72 7.53
C ALA A 225 -14.41 9.91 6.28
N TRP A 226 -15.50 9.14 6.32
CA TRP A 226 -15.94 8.40 5.13
C TRP A 226 -16.42 9.29 3.98
N LYS A 227 -17.10 10.42 4.25
CA LYS A 227 -17.46 11.41 3.23
C LYS A 227 -16.19 12.01 2.60
N PHE A 228 -15.24 12.43 3.42
CA PHE A 228 -13.96 12.98 2.96
C PHE A 228 -13.18 11.97 2.13
N GLU A 229 -13.03 10.73 2.61
CA GLU A 229 -12.36 9.62 1.90
C GLU A 229 -12.90 9.42 0.48
N ARG A 230 -14.24 9.44 0.34
CA ARG A 230 -14.87 9.29 -0.97
C ARG A 230 -14.54 10.45 -1.90
N TRP A 231 -14.61 11.68 -1.45
CA TRP A 231 -14.32 12.84 -2.29
C TRP A 231 -12.84 12.92 -2.65
N SER A 232 -11.94 12.82 -1.67
CA SER A 232 -10.51 13.01 -1.90
C SER A 232 -9.93 11.96 -2.85
N ILE A 233 -10.25 10.68 -2.65
CA ILE A 233 -9.65 9.60 -3.45
C ILE A 233 -10.13 9.61 -4.90
N HIS A 234 -11.40 9.99 -5.15
CA HIS A 234 -11.94 10.06 -6.50
C HIS A 234 -11.49 11.33 -7.22
N LEU A 235 -11.27 12.44 -6.49
CA LEU A 235 -10.65 13.64 -7.06
C LEU A 235 -9.26 13.31 -7.59
N VAL A 236 -8.42 12.61 -6.81
CA VAL A 236 -7.08 12.19 -7.28
C VAL A 236 -7.17 11.29 -8.52
N LEU A 237 -8.10 10.33 -8.54
CA LEU A 237 -8.33 9.47 -9.70
C LEU A 237 -8.74 10.27 -10.96
N VAL A 238 -9.68 11.21 -10.82
CA VAL A 238 -10.12 12.05 -11.93
C VAL A 238 -8.97 12.93 -12.42
N SER A 239 -8.22 13.56 -11.50
CA SER A 239 -7.06 14.38 -11.85
C SER A 239 -6.02 13.61 -12.66
N ILE A 240 -5.63 12.41 -12.22
CA ILE A 240 -4.63 11.65 -12.98
C ILE A 240 -5.15 11.11 -14.31
N THR A 241 -6.45 10.79 -14.38
CA THR A 241 -7.08 10.38 -15.63
C THR A 241 -7.07 11.52 -16.65
N ILE A 242 -7.47 12.73 -16.23
CA ILE A 242 -7.43 13.94 -17.07
C ILE A 242 -5.99 14.23 -17.53
N ILE A 243 -5.02 14.21 -16.61
CA ILE A 243 -3.61 14.47 -16.95
C ILE A 243 -3.10 13.44 -17.95
N THR A 244 -3.41 12.16 -17.76
CA THR A 244 -3.01 11.09 -18.69
C THR A 244 -3.59 11.34 -20.08
N ILE A 245 -4.89 11.63 -20.18
CA ILE A 245 -5.56 11.93 -21.46
C ILE A 245 -4.97 13.18 -22.11
N MET A 246 -4.78 14.26 -21.35
CA MET A 246 -4.20 15.51 -21.85
C MET A 246 -2.79 15.29 -22.41
N LEU A 247 -1.94 14.48 -21.76
CA LEU A 247 -0.60 14.18 -22.25
C LEU A 247 -0.64 13.41 -23.57
N TRP A 248 -1.53 12.44 -23.72
CA TRP A 248 -1.68 11.69 -24.97
C TRP A 248 -2.23 12.56 -26.11
N ILE A 249 -3.24 13.39 -25.85
CA ILE A 249 -3.75 14.34 -26.86
C ILE A 249 -2.65 15.31 -27.27
N ASN A 250 -1.89 15.83 -26.30
CA ASN A 250 -0.78 16.75 -26.58
C ASN A 250 0.33 16.09 -27.39
N SER A 251 0.62 14.81 -27.14
CA SER A 251 1.60 14.04 -27.92
C SER A 251 1.14 13.78 -29.34
N TYR A 252 -0.15 13.50 -29.56
CA TYR A 252 -0.71 13.25 -30.88
C TYR A 252 -0.83 14.53 -31.72
N THR A 253 -1.08 15.66 -31.07
CA THR A 253 -1.25 16.98 -31.73
C THR A 253 0.04 17.78 -31.82
N GLU A 254 1.18 17.16 -31.51
CA GLU A 254 2.52 17.80 -31.51
C GLU A 254 2.55 19.10 -30.67
N GLY A 255 1.81 19.14 -29.58
CA GLY A 255 1.78 20.28 -28.67
C GLY A 255 0.79 21.41 -29.04
N LYS A 256 0.03 21.29 -30.14
CA LYS A 256 -0.85 22.37 -30.64
C LYS A 256 -1.98 22.75 -29.68
N ILE A 257 -2.52 21.80 -28.92
CA ILE A 257 -3.69 22.03 -28.06
C ILE A 257 -3.28 22.50 -26.66
N PHE A 258 -2.42 21.74 -25.97
CA PHE A 258 -2.11 21.99 -24.56
C PHE A 258 -0.69 22.50 -24.32
N GLY A 259 0.18 22.50 -25.33
CA GLY A 259 1.55 22.99 -25.26
C GLY A 259 2.29 22.51 -24.00
N LYS A 260 2.80 23.46 -23.21
CA LYS A 260 3.52 23.19 -21.95
C LYS A 260 2.59 22.87 -20.76
N ALA A 261 1.30 23.16 -20.85
CA ALA A 261 0.37 23.05 -19.72
C ALA A 261 0.24 21.59 -19.24
N SER A 262 0.16 20.62 -20.16
CA SER A 262 0.08 19.20 -19.83
C SER A 262 1.28 18.71 -19.01
N GLY A 263 2.50 19.13 -19.37
CA GLY A 263 3.72 18.83 -18.63
C GLY A 263 3.79 19.50 -17.26
N ILE A 264 3.33 20.76 -17.15
CA ILE A 264 3.24 21.47 -15.86
C ILE A 264 2.28 20.76 -14.92
N MET A 265 1.10 20.35 -15.41
CA MET A 265 0.11 19.62 -14.61
C MET A 265 0.64 18.25 -14.16
N ALA A 266 1.33 17.52 -15.02
CA ALA A 266 1.96 16.25 -14.67
C ALA A 266 3.04 16.42 -13.58
N LYS A 267 3.89 17.45 -13.70
CA LYS A 267 4.89 17.79 -12.66
C LYS A 267 4.23 18.20 -11.34
N ALA A 268 3.19 19.04 -11.39
CA ALA A 268 2.44 19.44 -10.22
C ALA A 268 1.80 18.23 -9.51
N TYR A 269 1.19 17.32 -10.28
CA TYR A 269 0.66 16.07 -9.73
C TYR A 269 1.75 15.22 -9.06
N GLY A 270 2.90 15.04 -9.71
CA GLY A 270 4.04 14.31 -9.14
C GLY A 270 4.53 14.92 -7.82
N PHE A 271 4.54 16.25 -7.73
CA PHE A 271 4.92 16.98 -6.51
C PHE A 271 3.88 16.84 -5.39
N TYR A 272 2.64 17.24 -5.63
CA TYR A 272 1.60 17.28 -4.59
C TYR A 272 1.09 15.90 -4.21
N ILE A 273 0.81 15.03 -5.18
CA ILE A 273 0.23 13.72 -4.93
C ILE A 273 1.32 12.67 -4.69
N GLY A 274 2.39 12.68 -5.50
CA GLY A 274 3.51 11.75 -5.36
C GLY A 274 4.36 12.03 -4.13
N ALA A 275 5.10 13.15 -4.13
CA ALA A 275 6.06 13.44 -3.07
C ALA A 275 5.40 13.83 -1.73
N LEU A 276 4.51 14.83 -1.75
CA LEU A 276 3.90 15.37 -0.53
C LEU A 276 2.86 14.40 0.05
N PHE A 277 1.87 13.98 -0.74
CA PHE A 277 0.77 13.18 -0.21
C PHE A 277 1.14 11.71 0.01
N SER A 278 1.71 11.02 -0.99
CA SER A 278 2.09 9.61 -0.83
C SER A 278 3.32 9.41 0.07
N GLY A 279 4.34 10.26 -0.06
CA GLY A 279 5.58 10.16 0.71
C GLY A 279 5.39 10.63 2.15
N ILE A 280 5.20 11.93 2.34
CA ILE A 280 5.16 12.55 3.68
C ILE A 280 3.91 12.13 4.44
N ILE A 281 2.73 12.42 3.90
CA ILE A 281 1.47 12.23 4.65
C ILE A 281 1.11 10.75 4.75
N GLY A 282 1.37 9.99 3.68
CA GLY A 282 1.04 8.58 3.59
C GLY A 282 1.58 7.75 4.76
N VAL A 283 2.89 7.76 4.97
CA VAL A 283 3.57 6.95 5.98
C VAL A 283 3.87 7.73 7.27
N GLY A 284 4.18 9.03 7.17
CA GLY A 284 4.51 9.88 8.32
C GLY A 284 3.39 9.94 9.37
N PHE A 285 2.14 9.84 8.94
CA PHE A 285 0.98 9.98 9.81
C PHE A 285 0.46 8.64 10.35
N TYR A 286 1.17 7.52 10.15
CA TYR A 286 0.75 6.23 10.71
C TYR A 286 0.50 6.28 12.24
N PRO A 287 1.39 6.89 13.05
CA PRO A 287 1.18 6.95 14.50
C PRO A 287 0.03 7.86 14.96
N ILE A 288 -0.54 8.66 14.05
CA ILE A 288 -1.54 9.70 14.35
C ILE A 288 -2.90 9.32 13.77
N LEU A 289 -2.95 9.03 12.46
CA LEU A 289 -4.18 8.80 11.69
C LEU A 289 -4.41 7.32 11.34
N GLY A 290 -3.44 6.45 11.60
CA GLY A 290 -3.49 5.02 11.33
C GLY A 290 -2.82 4.61 10.01
N THR A 291 -2.86 3.31 9.71
CA THR A 291 -1.88 2.60 8.87
C THR A 291 -2.10 2.74 7.35
N ARG A 292 -3.17 3.40 6.92
CA ARG A 292 -3.61 3.42 5.52
C ARG A 292 -4.09 4.80 5.07
N VAL A 293 -3.47 5.87 5.57
CA VAL A 293 -3.80 7.25 5.17
C VAL A 293 -3.76 7.41 3.65
N TRP A 294 -2.64 7.04 3.01
CA TRP A 294 -2.49 7.07 1.55
C TRP A 294 -3.56 6.24 0.83
N CYS A 295 -3.73 4.97 1.24
CA CYS A 295 -4.67 4.05 0.61
C CYS A 295 -6.15 4.49 0.74
N ARG A 296 -6.49 5.25 1.78
CA ARG A 296 -7.83 5.79 2.01
C ARG A 296 -8.06 7.07 1.23
N PHE A 297 -7.12 8.01 1.29
CA PHE A 297 -7.41 9.38 0.88
C PHE A 297 -6.88 9.78 -0.49
N GLY A 298 -5.94 9.04 -1.10
CA GLY A 298 -5.38 9.49 -2.38
C GLY A 298 -4.70 8.46 -3.24
N CYS A 299 -4.73 7.17 -2.91
CA CYS A 299 -4.27 6.14 -3.83
C CYS A 299 -5.28 5.99 -5.00
N PRO A 300 -4.95 6.44 -6.23
CA PRO A 300 -5.89 6.38 -7.35
C PRO A 300 -6.21 4.93 -7.75
N GLN A 301 -5.25 4.01 -7.56
CA GLN A 301 -5.47 2.59 -7.78
C GLN A 301 -6.47 2.01 -6.76
N ALA A 302 -6.45 2.44 -5.50
CA ALA A 302 -7.46 2.02 -4.55
C ALA A 302 -8.87 2.56 -4.88
N ALA A 303 -8.96 3.72 -5.55
CA ALA A 303 -10.23 4.27 -6.04
C ALA A 303 -10.81 3.41 -7.17
N ILE A 304 -10.05 3.18 -8.25
CA ILE A 304 -10.56 2.40 -9.39
C ILE A 304 -10.90 0.95 -8.98
N LEU A 305 -10.03 0.29 -8.19
CA LEU A 305 -10.32 -1.05 -7.68
C LEU A 305 -11.51 -1.03 -6.70
N GLY A 306 -11.69 0.06 -5.96
CA GLY A 306 -12.84 0.26 -5.07
C GLY A 306 -14.16 0.36 -5.82
N ILE A 307 -14.19 1.05 -6.97
CA ILE A 307 -15.35 1.13 -7.86
C ILE A 307 -15.65 -0.27 -8.41
N ILE A 308 -14.66 -0.95 -8.98
CA ILE A 308 -14.84 -2.29 -9.55
C ILE A 308 -15.31 -3.28 -8.47
N GLN A 309 -14.69 -3.23 -7.28
CA GLN A 309 -15.11 -4.04 -6.14
C GLN A 309 -16.56 -3.75 -5.73
N LYS A 310 -16.91 -2.46 -5.61
CA LYS A 310 -18.22 -2.08 -5.11
C LYS A 310 -19.34 -2.39 -6.08
N PHE A 311 -19.13 -2.39 -7.40
CA PHE A 311 -20.22 -2.57 -8.35
C PHE A 311 -20.21 -3.93 -9.06
N PHE A 312 -19.04 -4.45 -9.42
CA PHE A 312 -18.94 -5.61 -10.29
C PHE A 312 -18.36 -6.86 -9.62
N SER A 313 -17.58 -6.71 -8.54
CA SER A 313 -16.89 -7.85 -7.96
C SER A 313 -17.79 -8.85 -7.26
N ARG A 314 -17.38 -10.12 -7.35
CA ARG A 314 -17.92 -11.27 -6.61
C ARG A 314 -17.56 -11.25 -5.12
N PHE A 315 -16.57 -10.46 -4.72
CA PHE A 315 -16.09 -10.42 -3.35
C PHE A 315 -17.05 -9.65 -2.42
N ARG A 316 -17.34 -10.25 -1.26
CA ARG A 316 -18.05 -9.62 -0.14
C ARG A 316 -17.56 -10.20 1.19
N ILE A 317 -17.84 -9.48 2.28
CA ILE A 317 -17.77 -10.06 3.62
C ILE A 317 -19.21 -10.27 4.09
N THR A 318 -19.61 -11.53 4.23
CA THR A 318 -20.93 -11.91 4.73
C THR A 318 -20.96 -11.86 6.24
N THR A 319 -22.14 -11.60 6.79
CA THR A 319 -22.34 -11.41 8.23
C THR A 319 -23.50 -12.29 8.72
N ASN A 320 -23.30 -12.98 9.84
CA ASN A 320 -24.37 -13.65 10.57
C ASN A 320 -24.80 -12.78 11.76
N GLY A 321 -25.73 -11.85 11.53
CA GLY A 321 -26.11 -10.85 12.53
C GLY A 321 -26.64 -11.44 13.85
N GLY A 322 -27.32 -12.58 13.80
CA GLY A 322 -27.86 -13.25 15.00
C GLY A 322 -26.80 -13.74 15.99
N GLN A 323 -25.54 -13.87 15.55
CA GLN A 323 -24.42 -14.26 16.41
C GLN A 323 -23.57 -13.06 16.88
N CYS A 324 -23.93 -11.84 16.49
CA CYS A 324 -23.17 -10.63 16.82
C CYS A 324 -23.40 -10.19 18.27
N ILE A 325 -22.37 -10.28 19.11
CA ILE A 325 -22.39 -9.79 20.50
C ILE A 325 -21.93 -8.33 20.65
N SER A 326 -21.87 -7.56 19.56
CA SER A 326 -21.56 -6.12 19.57
C SER A 326 -20.23 -5.68 20.23
N CYS A 327 -19.26 -6.59 20.40
CA CYS A 327 -18.00 -6.31 21.13
C CYS A 327 -17.07 -5.28 20.47
N GLY A 328 -17.26 -4.94 19.19
CA GLY A 328 -16.51 -3.89 18.50
C GLY A 328 -15.11 -4.24 18.01
N ASN A 329 -14.56 -5.42 18.33
CA ASN A 329 -13.23 -5.84 17.87
C ASN A 329 -13.07 -5.69 16.35
N CYS A 330 -14.03 -6.18 15.56
CA CYS A 330 -13.96 -6.10 14.10
C CYS A 330 -13.79 -4.65 13.56
N SER A 331 -14.43 -3.65 14.19
CA SER A 331 -14.27 -2.23 13.84
C SER A 331 -12.92 -1.69 14.31
N THR A 332 -12.47 -2.04 15.51
CA THR A 332 -11.17 -1.60 16.06
C THR A 332 -10.01 -2.00 15.15
N TYR A 333 -10.03 -3.21 14.59
CA TYR A 333 -8.96 -3.70 13.71
C TYR A 333 -9.13 -3.32 12.23
N CYS A 334 -10.22 -2.64 11.86
CA CYS A 334 -10.41 -2.17 10.51
C CYS A 334 -9.54 -0.95 10.21
N GLU A 335 -8.39 -1.18 9.59
CA GLU A 335 -7.45 -0.16 9.11
C GLU A 335 -8.01 0.77 8.01
N MET A 336 -9.13 0.38 7.40
CA MET A 336 -9.82 1.21 6.40
C MET A 336 -10.88 2.12 7.02
N GLY A 337 -10.97 2.18 8.36
CA GLY A 337 -11.94 3.04 9.04
C GLY A 337 -13.40 2.67 8.75
N ILE A 338 -13.68 1.37 8.60
CA ILE A 338 -15.06 0.88 8.43
C ILE A 338 -15.58 0.48 9.80
N ASP A 339 -16.76 0.96 10.17
CA ASP A 339 -17.48 0.44 11.34
C ASP A 339 -18.11 -0.92 11.02
N VAL A 340 -17.29 -1.97 11.06
CA VAL A 340 -17.67 -3.35 10.75
C VAL A 340 -18.75 -3.88 11.72
N ARG A 341 -18.71 -3.47 12.99
CA ARG A 341 -19.71 -3.80 14.01
C ARG A 341 -21.11 -3.37 13.57
N ALA A 342 -21.27 -2.15 13.07
CA ALA A 342 -22.58 -1.65 12.63
C ALA A 342 -23.17 -2.47 11.47
N TYR A 343 -22.32 -2.99 10.56
CA TYR A 343 -22.75 -3.91 9.51
C TYR A 343 -23.18 -5.26 10.07
N ALA A 344 -22.38 -5.82 10.98
CA ALA A 344 -22.66 -7.11 11.61
C ALA A 344 -23.96 -7.07 12.43
N GLN A 345 -24.20 -6.02 13.21
CA GLN A 345 -25.44 -5.83 13.98
C GLN A 345 -26.69 -5.80 13.10
N LYS A 346 -26.57 -5.24 11.88
CA LYS A 346 -27.67 -5.15 10.92
C LYS A 346 -27.84 -6.40 10.05
N GLY A 347 -26.98 -7.41 10.20
CA GLY A 347 -26.95 -8.59 9.30
C GLY A 347 -26.66 -8.22 7.84
N GLN A 348 -25.99 -7.08 7.59
CA GLN A 348 -25.72 -6.59 6.24
C GLN A 348 -24.35 -7.04 5.76
N ASN A 349 -24.25 -7.40 4.49
CA ASN A 349 -22.97 -7.67 3.84
C ASN A 349 -22.12 -6.40 3.78
N ILE A 350 -20.81 -6.54 3.97
CA ILE A 350 -19.89 -5.40 3.88
C ILE A 350 -19.41 -5.28 2.43
N VAL A 351 -20.05 -4.39 1.69
CA VAL A 351 -19.74 -4.08 0.28
C VAL A 351 -19.24 -2.63 0.16
N ARG A 352 -18.19 -2.33 0.94
CA ARG A 352 -17.55 -1.01 0.95
C ARG A 352 -16.47 -0.93 -0.12
N ALA A 353 -16.49 0.12 -0.95
CA ALA A 353 -15.40 0.42 -1.89
C ALA A 353 -14.04 0.55 -1.18
N SER A 354 -14.04 1.03 0.06
CA SER A 354 -12.85 1.19 0.89
C SER A 354 -12.29 -0.12 1.45
N CYS A 355 -13.07 -1.21 1.53
CA CYS A 355 -12.60 -2.47 2.14
C CYS A 355 -11.49 -3.12 1.30
N VAL A 356 -10.29 -3.32 1.86
CA VAL A 356 -9.14 -3.96 1.18
C VAL A 356 -9.14 -5.49 1.25
N GLY A 357 -10.14 -6.10 1.90
CA GLY A 357 -10.22 -7.56 2.01
C GLY A 357 -9.08 -8.20 2.82
N CYS A 358 -8.50 -7.48 3.78
CA CYS A 358 -7.38 -7.98 4.59
C CYS A 358 -7.77 -9.11 5.55
N GLY A 359 -9.07 -9.28 5.86
CA GLY A 359 -9.58 -10.40 6.65
C GLY A 359 -9.24 -10.37 8.15
N VAL A 360 -8.68 -9.27 8.66
CA VAL A 360 -8.38 -9.16 10.09
C VAL A 360 -9.68 -9.08 10.91
N CYS A 361 -10.72 -8.41 10.39
CA CYS A 361 -12.01 -8.29 11.06
C CYS A 361 -12.70 -9.65 11.31
N SER A 362 -12.60 -10.60 10.37
CA SER A 362 -13.15 -11.95 10.55
C SER A 362 -12.33 -12.78 11.54
N MET A 363 -11.01 -12.66 11.49
CA MET A 363 -10.12 -13.37 12.41
C MET A 363 -10.30 -12.93 13.87
N VAL A 364 -10.50 -11.64 14.14
CA VAL A 364 -10.64 -11.11 15.51
C VAL A 364 -12.05 -11.28 16.08
N CYS A 365 -13.00 -11.79 15.28
CA CYS A 365 -14.37 -11.97 15.72
C CYS A 365 -14.48 -13.24 16.59
N PRO A 366 -14.76 -13.14 17.91
CA PRO A 366 -14.78 -14.30 18.80
C PRO A 366 -15.93 -15.28 18.49
N ARG A 367 -16.98 -14.80 17.81
CA ARG A 367 -18.15 -15.59 17.44
C ARG A 367 -18.14 -16.09 15.99
N GLY A 368 -17.11 -15.75 15.21
CA GLY A 368 -17.02 -16.16 13.80
C GLY A 368 -18.10 -15.56 12.89
N VAL A 369 -18.67 -14.41 13.25
CA VAL A 369 -19.81 -13.76 12.56
C VAL A 369 -19.51 -13.37 11.11
N LEU A 370 -18.23 -13.10 10.79
CA LEU A 370 -17.81 -12.51 9.54
C LEU A 370 -17.05 -13.52 8.70
N LYS A 371 -17.38 -13.64 7.41
CA LYS A 371 -16.69 -14.54 6.48
C LYS A 371 -16.37 -13.83 5.17
N LEU A 372 -15.15 -14.05 4.67
CA LEU A 372 -14.72 -13.54 3.36
C LEU A 372 -15.21 -14.52 2.30
N GLU A 373 -16.05 -14.05 1.38
CA GLU A 373 -16.68 -14.91 0.38
C GLU A 373 -16.61 -14.31 -1.03
N ASN A 374 -16.53 -15.19 -2.02
CA ASN A 374 -16.73 -14.86 -3.42
C ASN A 374 -18.05 -15.51 -3.87
N GLY A 375 -19.08 -14.70 -4.08
CA GLY A 375 -20.42 -15.15 -4.45
C GLY A 375 -20.93 -14.54 -5.77
N PRO A 376 -22.18 -14.84 -6.16
CA PRO A 376 -22.85 -14.13 -7.25
C PRO A 376 -23.01 -12.64 -6.93
N VAL A 377 -23.07 -11.80 -7.98
CA VAL A 377 -23.29 -10.34 -7.83
C VAL A 377 -24.76 -10.05 -7.46
N LYS A 378 -25.69 -10.93 -7.84
CA LYS A 378 -27.12 -10.83 -7.50
C LYS A 378 -27.33 -11.03 -5.99
N GLY A 379 -28.08 -10.15 -5.34
CA GLY A 379 -28.35 -10.21 -3.88
C GLY A 379 -27.11 -9.93 -3.01
N ARG A 380 -26.16 -9.14 -3.53
CA ARG A 380 -24.89 -8.86 -2.84
C ARG A 380 -24.99 -7.77 -1.77
N VAL A 381 -25.80 -6.74 -2.02
CA VAL A 381 -26.00 -5.58 -1.13
C VAL A 381 -27.30 -5.73 -0.37
#